data_AF-A0A7V0J365-F1
#
_entry.id   AF-A0A7V0J365-F1
#
_cell.length_a   1.000
_cell.length_b   1.000
_cell.length_c   1.000
_cell.angle_alpha   90.00
_cell.angle_beta   90.00
_cell.angle_gamma   90.00
#
_symmetry.space_group_name_H-M   'P 1'
#
loop_
_entity.id
_entity.type
_entity.pdbx_description
1 polymer ?
#
loop_
_entity_poly.entity_id
_entity_poly.type
_entity_poly.pdbx_seq_one_letter_code
_entity_poly.pdbx_strand_id
1 'polypeptide(L)'
;MPIQDRVHRTWLHSQRPVPRIFISPVLRFMQLEAASGVLLLVAAIAAVVWANLPGGESYERFWETAVNLRVVGFALNETLREVVNNGLMTIFFFVIGLEIKRELAVGELRDPKAAGLPVFAALGAMIFPALIYLAFVNNLGPEATRGWGVP
;
A
#
# COMPACT_ATOMS: atom_id res chain seq x y z
N MET A 1 45.97 -7.32 31.83
CA MET A 1 45.10 -6.12 31.73
C MET A 1 43.89 -6.51 30.87
N PRO A 2 42.66 -6.59 31.40
CA PRO A 2 41.49 -6.87 30.56
C PRO A 2 40.87 -5.56 30.07
N ILE A 3 40.57 -5.51 28.78
CA ILE A 3 39.87 -4.41 28.10
C ILE A 3 38.40 -4.51 28.49
N GLN A 4 37.86 -3.49 29.16
CA GLN A 4 36.43 -3.38 29.42
C GLN A 4 35.73 -2.90 28.14
N ASP A 5 34.96 -3.79 27.52
CA ASP A 5 34.01 -3.46 26.47
C ASP A 5 32.87 -2.62 27.05
N ARG A 6 32.90 -1.31 26.79
CA ARG A 6 31.75 -0.42 26.99
C ARG A 6 30.70 -0.74 25.93
N VAL A 7 29.83 -1.70 26.24
CA VAL A 7 28.59 -1.92 25.48
C VAL A 7 27.75 -0.64 25.60
N HIS A 8 27.67 0.11 24.50
CA HIS A 8 26.77 1.25 24.37
C HIS A 8 25.33 0.78 24.65
N ARG A 9 24.76 1.21 25.78
CA ARG A 9 23.35 1.00 26.07
C ARG A 9 22.54 1.80 25.05
N THR A 10 22.05 1.11 24.03
CA THR A 10 21.16 1.65 23.00
C THR A 10 19.90 2.21 23.69
N TRP A 11 19.44 3.38 23.24
CA TRP A 11 18.35 4.20 23.78
C TRP A 11 17.00 3.50 24.10
N LEU A 12 16.85 2.23 23.72
CA LEU A 12 15.66 1.38 23.86
C LEU A 12 15.29 1.04 25.31
N HIS A 13 16.13 1.34 26.30
CA HIS A 13 15.86 1.10 27.73
C HIS A 13 15.42 2.36 28.52
N SER A 14 15.08 3.45 27.84
CA SER A 14 14.64 4.69 28.50
C SER A 14 13.21 4.56 29.05
N GLN A 15 13.05 4.52 30.38
CA GLN A 15 11.77 4.42 31.09
C GLN A 15 10.99 5.74 31.19
N ARG A 16 10.87 6.52 30.10
CA ARG A 16 10.04 7.73 30.09
C ARG A 16 8.55 7.35 30.02
N PRO A 17 7.63 8.04 30.72
CA PRO A 17 6.22 7.62 30.82
C PRO A 17 5.46 7.73 29.49
N VAL A 18 5.82 8.71 28.65
CA VAL A 18 5.18 8.98 27.36
C VAL A 18 5.31 7.80 26.36
N PRO A 19 6.50 7.20 26.12
CA PRO A 19 6.63 6.04 25.25
C PRO A 19 5.86 4.80 25.72
N ARG A 20 5.72 4.58 27.04
CA ARG A 20 5.08 3.36 27.57
C ARG A 20 3.56 3.35 27.39
N ILE A 21 2.93 4.53 27.43
CA ILE A 21 1.48 4.68 27.33
C ILE A 21 1.02 4.68 25.86
N PHE A 22 1.79 5.30 24.95
CA PHE A 22 1.38 5.44 23.55
C PHE A 22 2.11 4.48 22.60
N ILE A 23 3.40 4.20 22.79
CA ILE A 23 4.22 3.46 21.81
C ILE A 23 4.18 1.95 22.06
N SER A 24 4.21 1.49 23.32
CA SER A 24 4.14 0.05 23.62
C SER A 24 2.83 -0.63 23.14
N PRO A 25 1.64 -0.02 23.28
CA PRO A 25 0.42 -0.61 22.74
C PRO A 25 0.39 -0.64 21.21
N VAL A 26 0.87 0.43 20.55
CA VAL A 26 0.96 0.50 19.09
C VAL A 26 1.93 -0.54 18.53
N LEU A 27 3.08 -0.73 19.16
CA LEU A 27 4.04 -1.77 18.75
C LEU A 27 3.50 -3.18 18.98
N ARG A 28 2.81 -3.43 20.10
CA ARG A 28 2.16 -4.72 20.35
C ARG A 28 0.99 -4.97 19.40
N PHE A 29 0.27 -3.92 19.04
CA PHE A 29 -0.78 -3.99 18.03
C PHE A 29 -0.17 -4.33 16.67
N MET A 30 0.88 -3.62 16.23
CA MET A 30 1.61 -3.91 14.98
C MET A 30 2.22 -5.33 14.90
N GLN A 31 2.42 -6.01 16.04
CA GLN A 31 2.89 -7.39 16.08
C GLN A 31 1.76 -8.41 15.82
N LEU A 32 0.50 -8.00 15.80
CA LEU A 32 -0.62 -8.83 15.42
C LEU A 32 -0.76 -8.83 13.89
N GLU A 33 -0.86 -10.01 13.28
CA GLU A 33 -1.07 -10.15 11.82
C GLU A 33 -2.31 -9.38 11.33
N ALA A 34 -3.36 -9.29 12.16
CA ALA A 34 -4.60 -8.58 11.83
C ALA A 34 -4.53 -7.05 11.97
N ALA A 35 -3.49 -6.50 12.59
CA ALA A 35 -3.45 -5.07 12.90
C ALA A 35 -3.34 -4.17 11.66
N SER A 36 -2.66 -4.63 10.63
CA SER A 36 -2.59 -3.93 9.34
C SER A 36 -3.97 -3.82 8.70
N GLY A 37 -4.75 -4.91 8.70
CA GLY A 37 -6.12 -4.94 8.18
C GLY A 37 -7.06 -4.01 8.93
N VAL A 38 -7.00 -4.01 10.27
CA VAL A 38 -7.81 -3.10 11.10
C VAL A 38 -7.44 -1.64 10.85
N LEU A 39 -6.15 -1.32 10.74
CA LEU A 39 -5.69 0.03 10.45
C LEU A 39 -6.19 0.51 9.08
N LEU A 40 -6.11 -0.34 8.05
CA LEU A 40 -6.63 -0.04 6.71
C LEU A 40 -8.14 0.21 6.74
N LEU A 41 -8.90 -0.62 7.47
CA LEU A 41 -10.34 -0.45 7.60
C LEU A 41 -10.70 0.88 8.29
N VAL A 42 -10.01 1.23 9.38
CA VAL A 42 -10.22 2.50 10.08
C VAL A 42 -9.88 3.69 9.17
N ALA A 43 -8.79 3.61 8.41
CA ALA A 43 -8.42 4.65 7.45
C ALA A 43 -9.47 4.81 6.33
N ALA A 44 -10.00 3.71 5.79
CA ALA A 44 -11.06 3.74 4.78
C ALA A 44 -12.36 4.35 5.33
N ILE A 45 -12.77 3.96 6.54
CA ILE A 45 -13.94 4.55 7.21
C ILE A 45 -13.72 6.04 7.43
N ALA A 46 -12.56 6.45 7.92
CA ALA A 46 -12.23 7.86 8.12
C ALA A 46 -12.28 8.65 6.80
N ALA A 47 -11.77 8.09 5.71
CA ALA A 47 -11.83 8.72 4.39
C ALA A 47 -13.28 8.86 3.89
N VAL A 48 -14.10 7.80 3.99
CA VAL A 48 -15.52 7.84 3.62
C VAL A 48 -16.28 8.86 4.45
N VAL A 49 -16.08 8.88 5.77
CA VAL A 49 -16.71 9.86 6.65
C VAL A 49 -16.29 11.27 6.25
N TRP A 50 -14.99 11.54 6.10
CA TRP A 50 -14.49 12.86 5.74
C TRP A 50 -15.04 13.34 4.39
N ALA A 51 -15.08 12.48 3.37
CA ALA A 51 -15.62 12.81 2.05
C ALA A 51 -17.13 13.15 2.08
N ASN A 52 -17.89 12.64 3.05
CA ASN A 52 -19.35 12.82 3.15
C ASN A 52 -19.80 13.86 4.20
N LEU A 53 -18.88 14.51 4.93
CA LEU A 53 -19.23 15.52 5.92
C LEU A 53 -19.82 16.80 5.27
N PRO A 54 -20.66 17.57 5.98
CA PRO A 54 -21.07 18.91 5.54
C PRO A 54 -19.81 19.81 5.49
N GLY A 55 -19.30 20.05 4.28
CA GLY A 55 -17.94 20.53 4.04
C GLY A 55 -17.04 19.58 3.24
N GLY A 56 -17.60 18.58 2.57
CA GLY A 56 -16.90 17.58 1.73
C GLY A 56 -15.98 18.17 0.66
N GLU A 57 -16.18 19.43 0.24
CA GLU A 57 -15.21 20.15 -0.58
C GLU A 57 -13.81 20.24 0.05
N SER A 58 -13.71 20.18 1.38
CA SER A 58 -12.41 20.19 2.08
C SER A 58 -11.59 18.93 1.78
N TYR A 59 -12.25 17.78 1.58
CA TYR A 59 -11.60 16.53 1.21
C TYR A 59 -11.03 16.62 -0.20
N GLU A 60 -11.83 17.05 -1.17
CA GLU A 60 -11.37 17.20 -2.54
C GLU A 60 -10.30 18.29 -2.69
N ARG A 61 -10.49 19.46 -2.06
CA ARG A 61 -9.46 20.53 -2.05
C ARG A 61 -8.12 20.07 -1.45
N PHE A 62 -8.15 19.25 -0.41
CA PHE A 62 -6.94 18.69 0.17
C PHE A 62 -6.21 17.81 -0.85
N TRP A 63 -6.93 16.91 -1.52
CA TRP A 63 -6.34 15.97 -2.47
C TRP A 63 -5.95 16.60 -3.82
N GLU A 64 -6.65 17.65 -4.26
CA GLU A 64 -6.36 18.44 -5.47
C GLU A 64 -5.26 19.48 -5.26
N THR A 65 -4.68 19.57 -4.06
CA THR A 65 -3.58 20.52 -3.79
C THR A 65 -2.44 20.28 -4.76
N ALA A 66 -2.10 21.30 -5.55
CA ALA A 66 -1.07 21.20 -6.57
C ALA A 66 0.33 21.08 -5.95
N VAL A 67 1.05 20.03 -6.34
CA VAL A 67 2.45 19.77 -5.98
C VAL A 67 3.30 20.06 -7.20
N ASN A 68 3.92 21.24 -7.20
CA ASN A 68 4.79 21.67 -8.29
C ASN A 68 6.24 21.59 -7.84
N LEU A 69 7.02 20.68 -8.42
CA LEU A 69 8.46 20.55 -8.16
C LEU A 69 9.21 20.84 -9.46
N ARG A 70 10.04 21.88 -9.45
CA ARG A 70 10.89 22.24 -10.59
C ARG A 70 12.36 22.23 -10.16
N VAL A 71 13.13 21.33 -10.75
CA VAL A 71 14.58 21.26 -10.60
C VAL A 71 15.16 21.26 -12.01
N VAL A 72 16.25 21.96 -12.30
CA VAL A 72 16.81 22.19 -13.65
C VAL A 72 16.59 21.00 -14.61
N GLY A 73 15.73 21.19 -15.64
CA GLY A 73 15.39 20.18 -16.65
C GLY A 73 14.24 19.22 -16.31
N PHE A 74 13.75 19.23 -15.06
CA PHE A 74 12.67 18.41 -14.55
C PHE A 74 11.54 19.28 -13.98
N ALA A 75 10.31 19.04 -14.41
CA ALA A 75 9.12 19.68 -13.86
C ALA A 75 8.08 18.60 -13.59
N LEU A 76 7.65 18.51 -12.33
CA LEU A 76 6.57 17.67 -11.88
C LEU A 76 5.42 18.58 -11.48
N ASN A 77 4.28 18.41 -12.15
CA ASN A 77 3.05 19.17 -11.91
C ASN A 77 1.93 18.14 -11.70
N GLU A 78 1.79 17.69 -10.47
CA GLU A 78 0.83 16.64 -10.09
C GLU A 78 0.02 17.14 -8.89
N THR A 79 -1.15 16.58 -8.69
CA THR A 79 -1.93 16.77 -7.46
C THR A 79 -1.32 16.00 -6.30
N LEU A 80 -1.65 16.39 -5.07
CA LEU A 80 -1.25 15.64 -3.87
C LEU A 80 -1.71 14.18 -3.96
N ARG A 81 -2.91 13.94 -4.49
CA ARG A 81 -3.47 12.60 -4.73
C ARG A 81 -2.57 11.77 -5.64
N GLU A 82 -2.13 12.32 -6.77
CA GLU A 82 -1.26 11.62 -7.72
C GLU A 82 0.12 11.33 -7.14
N VAL A 83 0.72 12.30 -6.44
CA VAL A 83 2.02 12.11 -5.79
C VAL A 83 1.96 10.99 -4.75
N VAL A 84 0.94 11.01 -3.89
CA VAL A 84 0.76 9.99 -2.85
C VAL A 84 0.47 8.62 -3.48
N ASN A 85 -0.41 8.56 -4.48
CA ASN A 85 -0.74 7.31 -5.17
C ASN A 85 0.51 6.70 -5.81
N ASN A 86 1.23 7.49 -6.63
CA ASN A 86 2.43 7.01 -7.31
C ASN A 86 3.54 6.62 -6.33
N GLY A 87 3.75 7.42 -5.26
CA GLY A 87 4.77 7.14 -4.26
C GLY A 87 4.48 5.88 -3.45
N LEU A 88 3.26 5.77 -2.90
CA LEU A 88 2.87 4.60 -2.10
C LEU A 88 2.77 3.34 -2.94
N MET A 89 2.23 3.41 -4.16
CA MET A 89 2.18 2.27 -5.08
C MET A 89 3.57 1.79 -5.47
N THR A 90 4.52 2.71 -5.68
CA THR A 90 5.93 2.35 -5.94
C THR A 90 6.51 1.54 -4.78
N ILE A 91 6.31 1.99 -3.53
CA ILE A 91 6.79 1.27 -2.34
C ILE A 91 6.08 -0.09 -2.21
N PHE A 92 4.76 -0.13 -2.39
CA PHE A 92 3.95 -1.34 -2.34
C PHE A 92 4.43 -2.39 -3.35
N PHE A 93 4.53 -2.02 -4.63
CA PHE A 93 5.00 -2.92 -5.67
C PHE A 93 6.46 -3.30 -5.53
N PHE A 94 7.30 -2.45 -4.96
CA PHE A 94 8.68 -2.82 -4.62
C PHE A 94 8.71 -3.96 -3.61
N VAL A 95 7.96 -3.84 -2.51
CA VAL A 95 7.87 -4.89 -1.48
C VAL A 95 7.26 -6.18 -2.04
N ILE A 96 6.16 -6.07 -2.80
CA ILE A 96 5.55 -7.22 -3.48
C ILE A 96 6.54 -7.87 -4.46
N GLY A 97 7.29 -7.07 -5.21
CA GLY A 97 8.31 -7.58 -6.13
C GLY A 97 9.44 -8.33 -5.42
N LEU A 98 9.87 -7.85 -4.24
CA LEU A 98 10.83 -8.57 -3.40
C LEU A 98 10.26 -9.89 -2.87
N GLU A 99 8.99 -9.91 -2.51
CA GLU A 99 8.30 -11.10 -2.03
C GLU A 99 8.15 -12.16 -3.14
N ILE A 100 7.74 -11.73 -4.34
CA ILE A 100 7.69 -12.60 -5.52
C ILE A 100 9.09 -13.13 -5.84
N LYS A 101 10.12 -12.27 -5.80
CA LYS A 101 11.51 -12.71 -6.01
C LYS A 101 11.95 -13.74 -4.97
N ARG A 102 11.58 -13.57 -3.71
CA ARG A 102 11.83 -14.54 -2.63
C ARG A 102 11.14 -15.88 -2.95
N GLU A 103 9.87 -15.86 -3.32
CA GLU A 103 9.11 -17.07 -3.70
C GLU A 103 9.70 -17.79 -4.92
N LEU A 104 10.19 -17.04 -5.91
CA LEU A 104 10.86 -17.61 -7.08
C LEU A 104 12.23 -18.23 -6.74
N ALA A 105 12.97 -17.64 -5.79
CA ALA A 105 14.30 -18.09 -5.43
C ALA A 105 14.30 -19.29 -4.49
N VAL A 106 13.43 -19.28 -3.48
CA VAL A 106 13.45 -20.26 -2.37
C VAL A 106 12.06 -20.79 -1.98
N GLY A 107 10.99 -20.29 -2.59
CA GLY A 107 9.61 -20.65 -2.25
C GLY A 107 8.94 -21.59 -3.24
N GLU A 108 7.61 -21.57 -3.26
CA GLU A 108 6.79 -22.53 -4.02
C GLU A 108 6.83 -22.28 -5.52
N LEU A 109 7.07 -21.03 -5.93
CA LEU A 109 7.16 -20.64 -7.34
C LEU A 109 8.48 -21.08 -8.01
N ARG A 110 9.43 -21.62 -7.24
CA ARG A 110 10.71 -22.10 -7.76
C ARG A 110 10.56 -23.34 -8.66
N ASP A 111 9.61 -24.23 -8.34
CA ASP A 111 9.33 -25.41 -9.16
C ASP A 111 8.19 -25.09 -10.15
N PRO A 112 8.44 -25.12 -11.47
CA PRO A 112 7.40 -24.87 -12.47
C PRO A 112 6.18 -25.79 -12.34
N LYS A 113 6.35 -27.02 -11.83
CA LYS A 113 5.21 -27.94 -11.61
C LYS A 113 4.32 -27.48 -10.47
N ALA A 114 4.91 -26.97 -9.38
CA ALA A 114 4.18 -26.43 -8.24
C ALA A 114 3.58 -25.05 -8.54
N ALA A 115 4.32 -24.21 -9.28
CA ALA A 115 3.91 -22.85 -9.66
C ALA A 115 2.69 -22.82 -10.59
N GLY A 116 2.42 -23.89 -11.34
CA GLY A 116 1.33 -23.95 -12.31
C GLY A 116 -0.04 -23.65 -11.69
N LEU A 117 -0.37 -24.27 -10.55
CA LEU A 117 -1.67 -24.08 -9.91
C LEU A 117 -1.90 -22.62 -9.45
N PRO A 118 -1.01 -21.97 -8.68
CA PRO A 118 -1.14 -20.56 -8.33
C PRO A 118 -1.22 -19.63 -9.54
N VAL A 119 -0.42 -19.87 -10.58
CA VAL A 119 -0.40 -19.03 -11.80
C VAL A 119 -1.73 -19.12 -12.53
N PHE A 120 -2.27 -20.31 -12.77
CA PHE A 120 -3.56 -20.46 -13.43
C PHE A 120 -4.71 -19.93 -12.57
N ALA A 121 -4.65 -20.10 -11.25
CA ALA A 121 -5.63 -19.51 -10.34
C ALA A 121 -5.63 -17.97 -10.42
N ALA A 122 -4.45 -17.33 -10.42
CA ALA A 122 -4.30 -15.89 -10.56
C ALA A 122 -4.77 -15.39 -11.94
N LEU A 123 -4.41 -16.08 -13.02
CA LEU A 123 -4.89 -15.76 -14.37
C LEU A 123 -6.41 -15.87 -14.45
N GLY A 124 -7.01 -16.92 -13.88
CA GLY A 124 -8.45 -17.07 -13.81
C GLY A 124 -9.10 -15.93 -13.03
N ALA A 125 -8.55 -15.58 -11.87
CA ALA A 125 -9.03 -14.48 -11.05
C ALA A 125 -8.93 -13.10 -11.74
N MET A 126 -8.04 -12.92 -12.71
CA MET A 126 -7.94 -11.69 -13.50
C MET A 126 -8.83 -11.73 -14.76
N ILE A 127 -8.81 -12.83 -15.50
CA ILE A 127 -9.48 -12.93 -16.81
C ILE A 127 -11.00 -12.99 -16.65
N PHE A 128 -11.51 -13.78 -15.71
CA PHE A 128 -12.97 -13.95 -15.57
C PHE A 128 -13.68 -12.64 -15.17
N PRO A 129 -13.25 -11.90 -14.12
CA PRO A 129 -13.89 -10.63 -13.78
C PRO A 129 -13.79 -9.59 -14.91
N ALA A 130 -12.63 -9.50 -15.59
CA ALA A 130 -12.45 -8.62 -16.73
C ALA A 130 -13.42 -8.93 -17.89
N LEU A 131 -13.58 -10.20 -18.25
CA LEU A 131 -14.51 -10.63 -19.30
C LEU A 131 -15.96 -10.38 -18.93
N ILE A 132 -16.34 -10.66 -17.68
CA ILE A 132 -17.68 -10.37 -17.17
C ILE A 132 -17.96 -8.87 -17.27
N TYR A 133 -17.05 -8.03 -16.78
CA TYR A 133 -17.17 -6.58 -16.85
C TYR A 133 -17.32 -6.07 -18.29
N LEU A 134 -16.45 -6.52 -19.19
CA LEU A 134 -16.50 -6.12 -20.60
C LEU A 134 -17.80 -6.57 -21.27
N ALA A 135 -18.33 -7.75 -20.94
CA ALA A 135 -19.61 -8.22 -21.48
C ALA A 135 -20.78 -7.28 -21.16
N PHE A 136 -20.79 -6.66 -19.98
CA PHE A 136 -21.81 -5.68 -19.60
C PHE A 136 -21.54 -4.27 -20.13
N VAL A 137 -20.27 -3.90 -20.26
CA VAL A 137 -19.86 -2.51 -20.47
C VAL A 137 -19.53 -2.16 -21.93
N ASN A 138 -19.38 -3.16 -22.81
CA ASN A 138 -18.99 -2.95 -24.21
C ASN A 138 -19.86 -1.96 -25.00
N ASN A 139 -21.14 -1.82 -24.63
CA ASN A 139 -22.09 -0.91 -25.29
C ASN A 139 -22.15 0.50 -24.65
N LEU A 140 -21.44 0.74 -23.55
CA LEU A 140 -21.45 2.01 -22.81
C LEU A 140 -20.37 3.00 -23.28
N GLY A 141 -19.57 2.62 -24.30
CA GLY A 141 -18.59 3.48 -24.96
C GLY A 141 -17.14 3.27 -24.50
N PRO A 142 -16.18 3.96 -25.15
CA PRO A 142 -14.74 3.71 -24.97
C PRO A 142 -14.21 4.03 -23.56
N GLU A 143 -14.84 4.95 -22.84
CA GLU A 143 -14.39 5.30 -21.49
C GLU A 143 -14.68 4.18 -20.50
N ALA A 144 -15.85 3.55 -20.63
CA ALA A 144 -16.26 2.48 -19.75
C ALA A 144 -15.43 1.21 -20.02
N THR A 145 -15.09 0.91 -21.28
CA THR A 145 -14.25 -0.26 -21.60
C THR A 145 -12.79 -0.14 -21.11
N ARG A 146 -12.28 1.06 -20.82
CA ARG A 146 -10.95 1.23 -20.20
C ARG A 146 -10.88 0.73 -18.76
N GLY A 147 -12.01 0.55 -18.09
CA GLY A 147 -12.10 0.10 -16.69
C GLY A 147 -11.92 -1.40 -16.46
N TRP A 148 -11.59 -2.18 -17.48
CA TRP A 148 -11.59 -3.66 -17.41
C TRP A 148 -10.62 -4.26 -16.38
N GLY A 149 -9.60 -3.52 -15.96
CA GLY A 149 -8.60 -3.98 -14.97
C GLY A 149 -8.97 -3.67 -13.51
N VAL A 150 -10.18 -3.16 -13.23
CA VAL A 150 -10.65 -2.84 -11.88
C VAL A 150 -11.23 -4.07 -11.13
N PRO A 151 -12.08 -4.92 -11.76
CA PRO A 151 -12.69 -6.09 -11.11
C PRO A 151 -11.72 -7.26 -10.97
#